data_AF-A0A534A2N7-F1
#
_entry.id   AF-A0A534A2N7-F1
#
_cell.length_a   1.000
_cell.length_b   1.000
_cell.length_c   1.000
_cell.angle_alpha   90.00
_cell.angle_beta   90.00
_cell.angle_gamma   90.00
#
_symmetry.space_group_name_H-M   'P 1'
#
loop_
_entity.id
_entity.type
_entity.pdbx_description
1 polymer ?
#
loop_
_entity_poly.entity_id
_entity_poly.type
_entity_poly.pdbx_seq_one_letter_code
_entity_poly.pdbx_strand_id
1 'polypeptide(L)'
;MNMAARALTQNTLTWDQGQSWVISLKMLGLILLILAVLSSALSVIYIKTVQRNLYSQLQASKQASDNLKTEWSQLLLEENTWVAPIRIQTLAQQELGMRIPEMKNTVLLTKSV
;
A
#
# COMPACT_ATOMS: atom_id res chain seq x y z
N MET A 1 34.40 -76.53 20.53
CA MET A 1 33.94 -76.66 19.13
C MET A 1 32.94 -75.58 18.67
N ASN A 2 32.46 -74.66 19.54
CA ASN A 2 31.46 -73.64 19.16
C ASN A 2 31.99 -72.18 18.99
N MET A 3 33.31 -71.93 19.12
CA MET A 3 33.87 -70.57 18.91
C MET A 3 34.09 -70.23 17.42
N ALA A 4 34.44 -71.22 16.57
CA ALA A 4 34.64 -70.97 15.15
C ALA A 4 33.31 -70.68 14.40
N ALA A 5 32.20 -71.26 14.85
CA ALA A 5 30.88 -71.06 14.25
C ALA A 5 30.32 -69.64 14.44
N ARG A 6 30.73 -68.92 15.51
CA ARG A 6 30.31 -67.53 15.78
C ARG A 6 31.19 -66.48 15.08
N ALA A 7 32.38 -66.85 14.62
CA ALA A 7 33.28 -65.95 13.91
C ALA A 7 32.83 -65.67 12.46
N LEU A 8 32.01 -66.56 11.88
CA LEU A 8 31.50 -66.41 10.50
C LEU A 8 30.18 -65.64 10.39
N THR A 9 29.56 -65.25 11.52
CA THR A 9 28.24 -64.59 11.56
C THR A 9 28.30 -63.10 11.91
N GLN A 10 29.49 -62.52 12.06
CA GLN A 10 29.67 -61.06 12.16
C GLN A 10 30.11 -60.46 10.83
N ASN A 11 29.45 -60.86 9.75
CA ASN A 11 29.28 -59.96 8.62
C ASN A 11 28.03 -59.13 8.92
N THR A 12 28.11 -58.23 9.91
CA THR A 12 27.23 -57.07 9.89
C THR A 12 27.62 -56.31 8.65
N LEU A 13 26.83 -56.56 7.61
CA LEU A 13 26.82 -55.95 6.31
C LEU A 13 26.64 -54.43 6.47
N THR A 14 27.68 -53.75 6.96
CA THR A 14 27.68 -52.30 7.19
C THR A 14 27.99 -51.63 5.86
N TRP A 15 27.00 -51.59 4.96
CA TRP A 15 26.96 -50.70 3.79
C TRP A 15 26.87 -49.21 4.18
N ASP A 16 27.52 -48.81 5.29
CA ASP A 16 27.35 -47.50 5.95
C ASP A 16 28.52 -46.54 5.66
N GLN A 17 29.69 -47.07 5.26
CA GLN A 17 30.88 -46.25 5.03
C GLN A 17 30.70 -45.24 3.88
N GLY A 18 29.84 -45.53 2.90
CA GLY A 18 29.44 -44.60 1.84
C GLY A 18 28.30 -43.63 2.20
N GLN A 19 27.49 -43.92 3.22
CA GLN A 19 26.36 -43.06 3.61
C GLN A 19 26.77 -41.90 4.54
N SER A 20 27.80 -42.10 5.38
CA SER A 20 28.31 -41.08 6.32
C SER A 20 28.70 -39.75 5.66
N TRP A 21 29.30 -39.79 4.46
CA TRP A 21 29.65 -38.61 3.66
C TRP A 21 28.41 -37.82 3.23
N VAL A 22 27.34 -38.52 2.81
CA VAL A 22 26.09 -37.90 2.34
C VAL A 22 25.31 -37.30 3.51
N ILE A 23 25.34 -37.93 4.68
CA ILE A 23 24.67 -37.43 5.90
C ILE A 23 25.29 -36.10 6.35
N SER A 24 26.62 -36.00 6.32
CA SER A 24 27.34 -34.78 6.69
C SER A 24 27.00 -33.60 5.76
N LEU A 25 26.92 -33.85 4.45
CA LEU A 25 26.55 -32.83 3.47
C LEU A 25 25.08 -32.39 3.60
N LYS A 26 24.17 -33.35 3.87
CA LYS A 26 22.75 -33.05 4.12
C LYS A 26 22.53 -32.25 5.40
N MET A 27 23.25 -32.57 6.48
CA MET A 27 23.20 -31.79 7.72
C MET A 27 23.65 -30.35 7.51
N LEU A 28 24.73 -30.13 6.76
CA LEU A 28 25.21 -28.78 6.43
C LEU A 28 24.15 -27.97 5.68
N GLY A 29 23.49 -28.60 4.69
CA GLY A 29 22.39 -27.98 3.94
C GLY A 29 21.20 -27.59 4.84
N LEU A 30 20.82 -28.45 5.78
CA LEU A 30 19.76 -28.15 6.75
C LEU A 30 20.11 -26.98 7.68
N ILE A 31 21.35 -26.93 8.18
CA ILE A 31 21.81 -25.82 9.02
C ILE A 31 21.77 -24.50 8.24
N LEU A 32 22.23 -24.53 6.99
CA LEU A 32 22.24 -23.34 6.13
C LEU A 32 20.82 -22.87 5.80
N LEU A 33 19.89 -23.80 5.56
CA LEU A 33 18.47 -23.48 5.38
C LEU A 33 17.87 -22.84 6.63
N ILE A 34 18.13 -23.39 7.82
CA ILE A 34 17.66 -22.84 9.09
C ILE A 34 18.19 -21.41 9.29
N LEU A 35 19.49 -21.19 9.06
CA LEU A 35 20.09 -19.86 9.14
C LEU A 35 19.48 -18.90 8.13
N ALA A 36 19.24 -19.34 6.90
CA ALA A 36 18.60 -18.52 5.87
C ALA A 36 17.19 -18.10 6.31
N VAL A 37 16.37 -19.03 6.82
CA VAL A 37 15.02 -18.74 7.32
C VAL A 37 15.04 -17.76 8.50
N LEU A 38 15.94 -17.97 9.46
CA LEU A 38 16.10 -17.07 10.62
C LEU A 38 16.53 -15.66 10.18
N SER A 39 17.48 -15.57 9.25
CA SER A 39 17.93 -14.29 8.70
C SER A 39 16.81 -13.55 7.96
N SER A 40 15.99 -14.27 7.21
CA SER A 40 14.82 -13.73 6.53
C SER A 40 13.79 -13.20 7.52
N ALA A 41 13.47 -13.97 8.58
CA ALA A 41 12.54 -13.54 9.62
C ALA A 41 13.00 -12.25 10.31
N LEU A 42 14.28 -12.18 10.69
CA LEU A 42 14.87 -10.98 11.29
C LEU A 42 14.85 -9.78 10.33
N SER A 43 15.19 -10.01 9.06
CA SER A 43 15.17 -8.96 8.03
C SER A 43 13.77 -8.36 7.85
N VAL A 44 12.73 -9.20 7.80
CA VAL A 44 11.33 -8.75 7.70
C VAL A 44 10.93 -7.88 8.90
N ILE A 45 11.30 -8.27 10.12
CA ILE A 45 11.01 -7.50 11.34
C ILE A 45 11.70 -6.13 11.29
N TYR A 46 12.96 -6.11 10.87
CA TYR A 46 13.74 -4.89 10.73
C TYR A 46 13.12 -3.94 9.70
N ILE A 47 12.84 -4.43 8.49
CA ILE A 47 12.21 -3.65 7.41
C ILE A 47 10.87 -3.08 7.88
N LYS A 48 10.05 -3.87 8.56
CA LYS A 48 8.74 -3.41 9.06
C LYS A 48 8.86 -2.24 10.03
N THR A 49 9.87 -2.27 10.90
CA THR A 49 10.12 -1.20 11.88
C THR A 49 10.58 0.08 11.19
N VAL A 50 11.50 -0.03 10.23
CA VAL A 50 11.98 1.12 9.43
C VAL A 50 10.84 1.73 8.62
N GLN A 51 10.01 0.89 8.01
CA GLN A 51 8.90 1.33 7.18
C GLN A 51 7.87 2.14 7.97
N ARG A 52 7.60 1.80 9.23
CA ARG A 52 6.71 2.58 10.10
C ARG A 52 7.21 4.02 10.31
N ASN A 53 8.53 4.21 10.46
CA ASN A 53 9.11 5.54 10.65
C ASN A 53 9.04 6.38 9.37
N LEU A 54 9.45 5.81 8.23
CA LEU A 54 9.36 6.50 6.93
C LEU A 54 7.91 6.88 6.59
N TYR A 55 6.96 5.99 6.87
CA TYR A 55 5.54 6.24 6.61
C TYR A 55 4.98 7.36 7.49
N SER A 56 5.43 7.47 8.74
CA SER A 56 5.03 8.56 9.63
C SER A 56 5.45 9.94 9.09
N GLN A 57 6.65 10.06 8.52
CA GLN A 57 7.14 11.32 7.96
C GLN A 57 6.37 11.70 6.69
N LEU A 58 6.14 10.72 5.82
CA LEU A 58 5.32 10.91 4.62
C LEU A 58 3.88 11.32 4.97
N GLN A 59 3.31 10.69 6.00
CA GLN A 59 1.96 10.97 6.45
C GLN A 59 1.83 12.37 7.08
N ALA A 60 2.85 12.86 7.77
CA ALA A 60 2.86 14.23 8.30
C ALA A 60 2.79 15.29 7.17
N SER A 61 3.60 15.14 6.12
CA SER A 61 3.54 16.04 4.96
C SER A 61 2.21 15.95 4.23
N LYS A 62 1.66 14.74 4.10
CA LYS A 62 0.34 14.51 3.47
C LYS A 62 -0.77 15.20 4.26
N GLN A 63 -0.75 15.07 5.59
CA GLN A 63 -1.75 15.68 6.47
C GLN A 63 -1.76 17.21 6.35
N ALA A 64 -0.60 17.85 6.23
CA ALA A 64 -0.51 19.28 6.01
C ALA A 64 -1.19 19.70 4.69
N SER A 65 -0.92 18.99 3.60
CA SER A 65 -1.58 19.25 2.31
C SER A 65 -3.08 19.01 2.36
N ASP A 66 -3.53 17.95 3.03
CA ASP A 66 -4.95 17.64 3.16
C ASP A 66 -5.69 18.72 3.96
N ASN A 67 -5.09 19.22 5.04
CA ASN A 67 -5.64 20.34 5.82
C ASN A 67 -5.78 21.61 4.98
N LEU A 68 -4.73 22.02 4.24
CA LEU A 68 -4.80 23.18 3.35
C LEU A 68 -5.87 23.01 2.26
N LYS A 69 -6.04 21.78 1.73
CA LYS A 69 -7.07 21.50 0.73
C LYS A 69 -8.47 21.65 1.31
N THR A 70 -8.68 21.26 2.56
CA THR A 70 -9.94 21.48 3.27
C THR A 70 -10.22 22.96 3.46
N GLU A 71 -9.23 23.73 3.95
CA GLU A 71 -9.36 25.19 4.10
C GLU A 71 -9.65 25.86 2.76
N TRP A 72 -8.92 25.51 1.71
CA TRP A 72 -9.18 26.02 0.37
C TRP A 72 -10.59 25.71 -0.12
N SER A 73 -11.07 24.50 0.14
CA SER A 73 -12.43 24.11 -0.25
C SER A 73 -13.49 24.90 0.53
N GLN A 74 -13.25 25.21 1.81
CA GLN A 74 -14.13 26.07 2.60
C GLN A 74 -14.12 27.50 2.07
N LEU A 75 -12.94 28.08 1.83
CA LEU A 75 -12.81 29.42 1.24
C LEU A 75 -13.49 29.52 -0.13
N LEU A 76 -13.39 28.48 -0.95
CA LEU A 76 -14.05 28.45 -2.26
C LEU A 76 -15.58 28.40 -2.12
N LEU A 77 -16.11 27.72 -1.09
CA LEU A 77 -17.55 27.74 -0.80
C LEU A 77 -17.99 29.12 -0.29
N GLU A 78 -17.17 29.76 0.55
CA GLU A 78 -17.40 31.16 0.96
C GLU A 78 -17.37 32.09 -0.25
N GLU A 79 -16.42 31.94 -1.16
CA GLU A 79 -16.32 32.76 -2.36
C GLU A 79 -17.51 32.52 -3.30
N ASN A 80 -17.90 31.27 -3.58
CA ASN A 80 -19.05 30.97 -4.44
C ASN A 80 -20.39 31.40 -3.81
N THR A 81 -20.47 31.54 -2.49
CA THR A 81 -21.65 32.12 -1.84
C THR A 81 -21.69 33.66 -1.95
N TRP A 82 -20.55 34.30 -2.19
CA TRP A 82 -20.43 35.77 -2.34
C TRP A 82 -20.34 36.21 -3.82
N VAL A 83 -19.90 35.33 -4.71
CA VAL A 83 -19.70 35.57 -6.14
C VAL A 83 -20.87 34.98 -6.93
N ALA A 84 -21.81 35.85 -7.30
CA ALA A 84 -22.29 36.04 -8.68
C ALA A 84 -23.79 36.34 -8.83
N PRO A 85 -24.77 35.68 -8.19
CA PRO A 85 -26.16 35.89 -8.60
C PRO A 85 -26.70 37.24 -8.11
N ILE A 86 -26.63 37.49 -6.81
CA ILE A 86 -27.35 38.61 -6.18
C ILE A 86 -26.76 39.97 -6.60
N ARG A 87 -25.43 40.09 -6.65
CA ARG A 87 -24.76 41.37 -6.88
C ARG A 87 -24.78 41.76 -8.36
N ILE A 88 -24.66 40.79 -9.27
CA ILE A 88 -24.78 41.03 -10.70
C ILE A 88 -26.24 41.31 -11.07
N GLN A 89 -27.20 40.60 -10.45
CA GLN A 89 -28.63 40.84 -10.68
C GLN A 89 -29.09 42.21 -10.19
N THR A 90 -28.61 42.65 -9.03
CA THR A 90 -28.92 43.99 -8.50
C THR A 90 -28.30 45.10 -9.35
N LEU A 91 -27.04 44.96 -9.78
CA LEU A 91 -26.43 45.90 -10.73
C LEU A 91 -27.15 45.90 -12.08
N ALA A 92 -27.52 44.75 -12.63
CA ALA A 92 -28.25 44.67 -13.90
C ALA A 92 -29.67 45.25 -13.82
N GLN A 93 -30.33 45.14 -12.66
CA GLN A 93 -31.61 45.79 -12.41
C GLN A 93 -31.47 47.30 -12.25
N GLN A 94 -30.44 47.78 -11.54
CA GLN A 94 -30.28 49.20 -11.22
C GLN A 94 -29.64 50.01 -12.37
N GLU A 95 -28.55 49.51 -12.96
CA GLU A 95 -27.81 50.22 -14.02
C GLU A 95 -28.39 49.97 -15.41
N LEU A 96 -28.88 48.75 -15.68
CA LEU A 96 -29.35 48.33 -17.01
C LEU A 96 -30.88 48.20 -17.09
N GLY A 97 -31.61 48.43 -15.99
CA GLY A 97 -33.07 48.36 -15.96
C GLY A 97 -33.65 46.97 -16.26
N MET A 98 -32.84 45.90 -16.22
CA MET A 98 -33.28 44.56 -16.62
C MET A 98 -34.35 44.02 -15.66
N ARG A 99 -35.43 43.45 -16.19
CA ARG A 99 -36.43 42.70 -15.42
C ARG A 99 -36.44 41.24 -15.86
N ILE A 100 -36.70 40.34 -14.92
CA ILE A 100 -36.81 38.90 -15.22
C ILE A 100 -38.01 38.73 -16.16
N PRO A 101 -37.82 38.19 -17.38
CA PRO A 101 -38.90 38.02 -18.33
C PRO A 101 -39.88 36.95 -17.83
N GLU A 102 -41.18 37.23 -17.90
CA GLU A 102 -42.21 36.23 -17.62
C GLU A 102 -42.19 35.12 -18.67
N MET A 103 -42.56 33.89 -18.29
CA MET A 103 -42.50 32.69 -19.17
C MET A 103 -43.20 32.86 -20.52
N LYS A 104 -44.11 33.84 -20.63
CA LYS A 104 -44.83 34.19 -21.85
C LYS A 104 -43.97 34.87 -22.93
N ASN A 105 -42.75 35.32 -22.61
CA ASN A 105 -41.89 36.07 -23.52
C ASN A 105 -40.51 35.43 -23.76
N THR A 106 -40.39 34.12 -23.55
CA THR A 106 -39.13 33.38 -23.74
C THR A 106 -39.17 32.56 -25.04
N VAL A 107 -38.20 32.77 -25.94
CA VAL A 107 -38.03 31.97 -27.16
C VAL A 107 -36.87 31.00 -26.93
N LEU A 108 -37.18 29.71 -26.89
CA LEU A 108 -36.18 28.64 -26.76
C LEU A 108 -35.58 28.34 -28.14
N LEU A 109 -34.34 28.76 -28.35
CA LEU A 109 -33.56 28.38 -29.52
C LEU A 109 -33.00 26.98 -29.30
N THR A 110 -33.73 25.94 -29.71
CA THR A 110 -33.14 24.60 -29.78
C THR A 110 -32.19 24.56 -30.97
N LYS A 111 -30.91 24.30 -30.71
CA LYS A 111 -29.94 24.06 -31.76
C LYS A 111 -30.22 22.67 -32.32
N SER A 112 -30.96 22.63 -33.44
CA SER A 112 -31.07 21.45 -34.29
C SER A 112 -29.68 21.07 -34.78
N VAL A 113 -29.17 19.95 -34.30
CA VAL A 113 -28.13 19.15 -34.97
C VAL A 113 -28.76 17.82 -35.31
#